data_AF-A0A944C5R2-F1
#
_entry.id   AF-A0A944C5R2-F1
#
_cell.length_a   1.000
_cell.length_b   1.000
_cell.length_c   1.000
_cell.angle_alpha   90.00
_cell.angle_beta   90.00
_cell.angle_gamma   90.00
#
_symmetry.space_group_name_H-M   'P 1'
#
loop_
_entity.id
_entity.type
_entity.pdbx_description
1 polymer ?
#
loop_
_entity_poly.entity_id
_entity_poly.type
_entity_poly.pdbx_seq_one_letter_code
_entity_poly.pdbx_strand_id
1 'polypeptide(L)'
;MDKERITNSESEEETDEQISVRQSDDNGVFASVNAEHNIHCLTVIGQIEGHYILPPQNKTTKYEHIMPALVAIEQDMSIEGLLIILNT
;
A
#
# COMPACT_ATOMS: atom_id res chain seq x y z
N MET A 1 57.13 -18.99 -5.58
CA MET A 1 55.95 -19.69 -6.12
C MET A 1 54.72 -18.94 -5.63
N ASP A 2 54.59 -17.67 -5.96
CA ASP A 2 54.24 -17.09 -7.27
C ASP A 2 52.74 -17.14 -7.55
N LYS A 3 52.27 -15.93 -7.85
CA LYS A 3 50.92 -15.45 -8.11
C LYS A 3 50.19 -16.29 -9.17
N GLU A 4 48.86 -16.34 -9.05
CA GLU A 4 47.99 -16.01 -10.19
C GLU A 4 46.62 -15.50 -9.72
N ARG A 5 46.06 -14.61 -10.54
CA ARG A 5 44.92 -13.72 -10.32
C ARG A 5 43.94 -13.97 -11.48
N ILE A 6 42.64 -13.73 -11.24
CA ILE A 6 41.51 -13.54 -12.21
C ILE A 6 41.02 -14.89 -12.82
N THR A 7 39.72 -15.27 -12.90
CA THR A 7 38.53 -14.59 -13.45
C THR A 7 37.17 -15.13 -12.97
N ASN A 8 36.18 -14.22 -12.91
CA ASN A 8 34.71 -14.39 -12.86
C ASN A 8 34.11 -15.70 -13.42
N SER A 9 32.99 -16.15 -12.83
CA SER A 9 31.65 -16.13 -13.46
C SER A 9 30.57 -16.64 -12.50
N GLU A 10 29.35 -16.14 -12.74
CA GLU A 10 28.15 -16.19 -11.89
C GLU A 10 27.49 -17.57 -11.75
N SER A 11 26.73 -17.72 -10.67
CA SER A 11 25.36 -18.29 -10.69
C SER A 11 24.77 -18.05 -9.29
N GLU A 12 23.93 -17.04 -9.11
CA GLU A 12 22.46 -17.20 -9.07
C GLU A 12 22.01 -17.99 -7.84
N GLU A 13 21.76 -17.28 -6.74
CA GLU A 13 20.77 -17.72 -5.76
C GLU A 13 19.72 -16.62 -5.67
N GLU A 14 18.73 -16.73 -6.57
CA GLU A 14 17.43 -16.07 -6.48
C GLU A 14 16.83 -16.38 -5.11
N THR A 15 16.98 -15.46 -4.16
CA THR A 15 16.19 -15.53 -2.93
C THR A 15 14.85 -14.89 -3.26
N ASP A 16 13.93 -15.77 -3.65
CA ASP A 16 12.52 -15.53 -3.86
C ASP A 16 11.92 -15.01 -2.54
N GLU A 17 12.10 -13.71 -2.26
CA GLU A 17 11.39 -13.03 -1.18
C GLU A 17 9.92 -13.00 -1.58
N GLN A 18 9.21 -14.07 -1.19
CA GLN A 18 7.77 -14.12 -1.15
C GLN A 18 7.27 -12.94 -0.33
N ILE A 19 6.94 -11.85 -1.02
CA ILE A 19 6.13 -10.77 -0.49
C ILE A 19 4.78 -11.42 -0.17
N SER A 20 4.62 -11.87 1.07
CA SER A 20 3.35 -12.30 1.61
C SER A 20 2.50 -11.04 1.82
N VAL A 21 1.92 -10.55 0.72
CA VAL A 21 0.92 -9.49 0.74
C VAL A 21 -0.26 -10.04 1.55
N ARG A 22 -0.33 -9.65 2.82
CA ARG A 22 -1.55 -9.85 3.61
C ARG A 22 -2.60 -8.90 3.05
N GLN A 23 -3.34 -9.39 2.06
CA GLN A 23 -4.58 -8.75 1.63
C GLN A 23 -5.57 -8.90 2.78
N SER A 24 -5.70 -7.85 3.58
CA SER A 24 -6.71 -7.76 4.62
C SER A 24 -7.50 -6.49 4.36
N ASP A 25 -8.73 -6.74 3.90
CA ASP A 25 -9.83 -5.82 3.69
C ASP A 25 -9.66 -4.75 2.59
N ASP A 26 -10.79 -4.32 2.05
CA ASP A 26 -10.98 -3.49 0.84
C ASP A 26 -10.18 -2.17 0.78
N ASN A 27 -9.44 -1.83 1.85
CA ASN A 27 -8.57 -0.67 1.96
C ASN A 27 -7.11 -0.93 1.56
N GLY A 28 -6.74 -2.14 1.15
CA GLY A 28 -5.46 -2.40 0.47
C GLY A 28 -4.24 -1.94 1.29
N VAL A 29 -4.03 -2.56 2.46
CA VAL A 29 -2.79 -2.37 3.22
C VAL A 29 -1.62 -2.99 2.44
N PHE A 30 -0.74 -2.16 1.89
CA PHE A 30 0.53 -2.60 1.30
C PHE A 30 1.63 -2.60 2.36
N ALA A 31 1.51 -3.47 3.36
CA ALA A 31 2.60 -3.72 4.29
C ALA A 31 3.54 -4.76 3.66
N SER A 32 4.70 -4.33 3.14
CA SER A 32 5.78 -5.26 2.88
C SER A 32 6.36 -5.72 4.21
N VAL A 33 6.52 -7.03 4.39
CA VAL A 33 7.02 -7.63 5.65
C VAL A 33 8.46 -7.19 5.98
N ASN A 34 9.15 -6.53 5.03
CA ASN A 34 10.48 -5.93 5.17
C ASN A 34 10.51 -4.42 4.85
N ALA A 35 9.36 -3.71 4.81
CA ALA A 35 9.40 -2.27 4.60
C ALA A 35 9.95 -1.54 5.83
N GLU A 36 10.93 -0.68 5.62
CA GLU A 36 11.48 0.23 6.64
C GLU A 36 10.42 1.18 7.21
N HIS A 37 9.33 1.41 6.47
CA HIS A 37 8.20 2.25 6.86
C HIS A 37 6.87 1.58 6.52
N ASN A 38 5.95 1.50 7.49
CA ASN A 38 4.59 1.02 7.27
C ASN A 38 3.67 2.17 6.81
N ILE A 39 3.41 2.25 5.50
CA ILE A 39 2.58 3.31 4.91
C ILE A 39 1.22 2.72 4.51
N HIS A 40 0.14 3.32 5.00
CA HIS A 40 -1.22 2.96 4.62
C HIS A 40 -1.65 3.71 3.36
N CYS A 41 -2.36 3.05 2.45
CA CYS A 41 -2.82 3.65 1.21
C CYS A 41 -4.35 3.75 1.18
N LEU A 42 -4.88 4.98 1.14
CA LEU A 42 -6.31 5.23 0.98
C LEU A 42 -6.60 5.70 -0.45
N THR A 43 -7.36 4.91 -1.20
CA THR A 43 -7.75 5.26 -2.58
C THR A 43 -9.19 5.78 -2.61
N VAL A 44 -9.39 6.97 -3.18
CA VAL A 44 -10.71 7.55 -3.44
C VAL A 44 -10.92 7.59 -4.95
N ILE A 45 -11.95 6.89 -5.41
CA ILE A 45 -12.32 6.84 -6.83
C ILE A 45 -13.66 7.54 -7.02
N GLY A 46 -13.68 8.48 -7.97
CA GLY A 46 -14.81 9.33 -8.25
C GLY A 46 -15.07 10.33 -7.14
N GLN A 47 -16.30 10.83 -7.08
CA GLN A 47 -16.66 11.94 -6.18
C GLN A 47 -17.01 11.46 -4.78
N ILE A 48 -16.75 12.29 -3.77
CA ILE A 48 -17.13 11.94 -2.39
C ILE A 48 -18.62 12.24 -2.19
N GLU A 49 -19.43 11.21 -1.95
CA GLU A 49 -20.84 11.37 -1.60
C GLU A 49 -21.05 11.46 -0.09
N GLY A 50 -22.09 12.19 0.33
CA GLY A 50 -22.50 12.26 1.73
C GLY A 50 -23.92 12.75 1.89
N HIS A 51 -24.10 14.02 2.30
CA HIS A 51 -25.45 14.57 2.49
C HIS A 51 -26.27 14.63 1.20
N TYR A 52 -25.61 14.71 0.05
CA TYR A 52 -26.24 14.66 -1.27
C TYR A 52 -25.89 13.35 -1.96
N ILE A 53 -26.93 12.63 -2.39
CA ILE A 53 -26.81 11.44 -3.22
C ILE A 53 -26.49 11.89 -4.63
N LEU A 54 -25.35 11.44 -5.16
CA LEU A 54 -24.98 11.72 -6.54
C LEU A 54 -25.74 10.79 -7.50
N PRO A 55 -25.86 11.19 -8.79
CA PRO A 55 -26.43 10.33 -9.80
C PRO A 55 -25.73 8.95 -9.82
N PRO A 56 -26.46 7.84 -10.00
CA PRO A 56 -25.90 6.48 -9.92
C PRO A 56 -24.88 6.15 -11.01
N GLN A 57 -24.74 7.01 -12.03
CA GLN A 57 -23.73 6.89 -13.07
C GLN A 57 -22.34 7.34 -12.59
N ASN A 58 -22.27 8.16 -11.54
CA ASN A 58 -21.00 8.63 -10.99
C ASN A 58 -20.40 7.52 -10.13
N LYS A 59 -19.12 7.21 -10.35
CA LYS A 59 -18.36 6.51 -9.29
C LYS A 59 -18.30 7.44 -8.09
N THR A 60 -18.64 6.92 -6.92
CA THR A 60 -18.56 7.66 -5.68
C THR A 60 -17.89 6.85 -4.60
N THR A 61 -17.22 7.57 -3.71
CA THR A 61 -16.73 7.03 -2.45
C THR A 61 -17.54 7.70 -1.33
N LYS A 62 -18.12 6.93 -0.42
CA LYS A 62 -18.96 7.48 0.65
C LYS A 62 -18.10 8.07 1.77
N TYR A 63 -18.43 9.27 2.22
CA TYR A 63 -17.74 9.90 3.36
C TYR A 63 -17.81 9.02 4.62
N GLU A 64 -18.92 8.28 4.81
CA GLU A 64 -19.13 7.39 5.96
C GLU A 64 -18.15 6.22 6.00
N HIS A 65 -17.47 5.91 4.88
CA HIS A 65 -16.41 4.90 4.84
C HIS A 65 -15.03 5.54 4.97
N ILE A 66 -14.83 6.71 4.35
CA ILE A 66 -13.55 7.45 4.41
C ILE A 66 -13.26 7.88 5.85
N MET A 67 -14.26 8.42 6.55
CA MET A 67 -14.05 9.03 7.87
C MET A 67 -13.64 7.99 8.94
N PRO A 68 -14.30 6.82 9.07
CA PRO A 68 -13.83 5.77 9.98
C PRO A 68 -12.46 5.23 9.60
N ALA A 69 -12.15 5.10 8.30
CA ALA A 69 -10.84 4.63 7.86
C ALA A 69 -9.72 5.59 8.27
N LEU A 70 -9.91 6.90 8.09
CA LEU A 70 -8.95 7.91 8.53
C LEU A 70 -8.74 7.90 10.05
N VAL A 71 -9.82 7.72 10.82
CA VAL A 71 -9.73 7.62 12.28
C VAL A 71 -8.99 6.35 12.72
N ALA A 72 -9.26 5.22 12.07
CA ALA A 72 -8.55 3.97 12.36
C ALA A 72 -7.05 4.09 12.06
N ILE A 73 -6.70 4.74 10.95
CA ILE A 73 -5.31 4.98 10.56
C ILE A 73 -4.61 5.91 11.56
N GLU A 74 -5.27 6.96 12.02
CA GLU A 74 -4.70 7.90 12.99
C GLU A 74 -4.45 7.25 14.36
N GLN A 75 -5.32 6.32 14.78
CA GLN A 75 -5.19 5.63 16.06
C GLN A 75 -4.14 4.49 16.05
N ASP A 76 -3.76 4.01 14.87
CA ASP A 76 -2.83 2.90 14.73
C ASP A 76 -1.37 3.40 14.76
N MET A 77 -0.71 3.22 15.92
CA MET A 77 0.70 3.59 16.10
C MET A 77 1.68 2.78 15.23
N SER A 78 1.23 1.69 14.61
CA SER A 78 2.06 0.92 13.68
C SER A 78 2.15 1.55 12.29
N ILE A 79 1.30 2.53 11.98
CA ILE A 79 1.28 3.23 10.71
C ILE A 79 2.15 4.49 10.82
N GLU A 80 3.16 4.57 9.98
CA GLU A 80 4.12 5.68 9.97
C GLU A 80 3.73 6.78 8.98
N GLY A 81 2.83 6.46 8.05
CA GLY A 81 2.37 7.43 7.06
C GLY A 81 1.10 7.02 6.33
N LEU A 82 0.46 8.01 5.72
CA LEU A 82 -0.74 7.85 4.91
C LEU A 82 -0.51 8.40 3.49
N LEU A 83 -0.70 7.55 2.49
CA LEU A 83 -0.75 7.93 1.08
C LEU A 83 -2.21 7.98 0.64
N ILE A 84 -2.65 9.12 0.12
CA ILE A 84 -4.00 9.28 -0.43
C ILE A 84 -3.91 9.35 -1.96
N ILE A 85 -4.57 8.41 -2.63
CA ILE A 85 -4.69 8.41 -4.10
C ILE A 85 -6.08 8.91 -4.46
N LEU A 86 -6.15 10.07 -5.11
CA LEU A 86 -7.40 10.67 -5.58
C LEU A 86 -7.53 10.50 -7.09
N ASN A 87 -8.61 9.83 -7.51
CA ASN A 87 -9.01 9.69 -8.92
C ASN A 87 -10.46 10.18 -9.07
N THR A 88 -10.67 11.48 -8.88
CA THR A 88 -11.96 12.16 -8.90
C THR A 88 -12.28 12.78 -10.25
#